data_AF-A0A1J5U1Z3-F1
#
_entry.id   AF-A0A1J5U1Z3-F1
#
_cell.length_a   1.000
_cell.length_b   1.000
_cell.length_c   1.000
_cell.angle_alpha   90.00
_cell.angle_beta   90.00
_cell.angle_gamma   90.00
#
_symmetry.space_group_name_H-M   'P 1'
#
loop_
_entity.id
_entity.type
_entity.pdbx_description
1 polymer ?
#
loop_
_entity_poly.entity_id
_entity_poly.type
_entity_poly.pdbx_seq_one_letter_code
_entity_poly.pdbx_strand_id
1 'polypeptide(L)'
;MGLLNRLVVGSAPLMPKFVIGRVASVYVAGDKLEDGLNLAKKLNSKGFTATLDLLGEEVNNRKETNKIREAYCDLLDGIANYGIDCNVSLKLTALGLKFDEELCWDNLSVVLDKAREYNNFVRMDMEDSTVTDATIRMCKKGKKYYSKCGTVLQAYMHRTSDDVDSLNTHNANIRLCKGAYKESTEIAYQDYQEIRDNYMKNAEKIMDAGIFIGLATHDEWIINELENLIIKKKYKKTKYEFQALSGVPIDNILERLINSGHKVRYYIPYGPEWYAYSMRRMKENPDIWKHTLKAFFFRSKHRK
;
A
#
# COMPACT_ATOMS: atom_id res chain seq x y z
N MET A 1 14.33 -17.36 -13.85
CA MET A 1 13.59 -18.04 -12.76
C MET A 1 14.28 -19.37 -12.47
N GLY A 2 14.75 -19.61 -11.25
CA GLY A 2 15.41 -20.89 -10.90
C GLY A 2 14.44 -22.07 -10.80
N LEU A 3 14.95 -23.30 -10.95
CA LEU A 3 14.16 -24.54 -10.96
C LEU A 3 13.29 -24.69 -9.70
N LEU A 4 13.84 -24.34 -8.53
CA LEU A 4 13.12 -24.37 -7.24
C LEU A 4 11.95 -23.38 -7.19
N ASN A 5 12.13 -22.15 -7.68
CA ASN A 5 11.06 -21.14 -7.68
C ASN A 5 9.88 -21.61 -8.54
N ARG A 6 10.15 -22.27 -9.67
CA ARG A 6 9.12 -22.84 -10.54
C ARG A 6 8.37 -23.99 -9.88
N LEU A 7 9.07 -24.87 -9.16
CA LEU A 7 8.47 -25.99 -8.41
C LEU A 7 7.62 -25.52 -7.23
N VAL A 8 8.05 -24.49 -6.50
CA VAL A 8 7.29 -23.93 -5.37
C VAL A 8 6.04 -23.19 -5.85
N VAL A 9 6.16 -22.33 -6.86
CA VAL A 9 4.99 -21.63 -7.44
C VAL A 9 4.03 -22.61 -8.12
N GLY A 10 4.55 -23.64 -8.78
CA GLY A 10 3.76 -24.68 -9.43
C GLY A 10 3.03 -25.61 -8.44
N SER A 11 3.60 -25.84 -7.25
CA SER A 11 2.99 -26.68 -6.21
C SER A 11 2.12 -25.91 -5.22
N ALA A 12 2.19 -24.58 -5.17
CA ALA A 12 1.39 -23.74 -4.27
C ALA A 12 -0.14 -24.01 -4.36
N PRO A 13 -0.77 -24.22 -5.53
CA PRO A 13 -2.20 -24.56 -5.59
C PRO A 13 -2.55 -25.93 -4.99
N LEU A 14 -1.57 -26.82 -4.85
CA LEU A 14 -1.72 -28.17 -4.30
C LEU A 14 -1.47 -28.22 -2.79
N MET A 15 -1.02 -27.11 -2.18
CA MET A 15 -0.78 -27.04 -0.75
C MET A 15 -2.10 -26.93 0.02
N PRO A 16 -2.25 -27.62 1.17
CA PRO A 16 -3.45 -27.50 1.99
C PRO A 16 -3.70 -26.05 2.43
N LYS A 17 -4.97 -25.61 2.39
CA LYS A 17 -5.37 -24.23 2.74
C LYS A 17 -4.85 -23.76 4.10
N PHE A 18 -4.74 -24.66 5.09
CA PHE A 18 -4.23 -24.31 6.42
C PHE A 18 -2.74 -23.93 6.41
N VAL A 19 -1.93 -24.49 5.49
CA VAL A 19 -0.51 -24.15 5.36
C VAL A 19 -0.36 -22.77 4.74
N ILE A 20 -1.14 -22.48 3.69
CA ILE A 20 -1.19 -21.16 3.05
C ILE A 20 -1.75 -20.12 4.02
N GLY A 21 -2.76 -20.47 4.83
CA GLY A 21 -3.31 -19.60 5.88
C GLY A 21 -2.30 -19.27 6.97
N ARG A 22 -1.46 -20.22 7.38
CA ARG A 22 -0.40 -19.98 8.37
C ARG A 22 0.66 -19.01 7.84
N VAL A 23 0.94 -19.05 6.54
CA VAL A 23 1.81 -18.10 5.83
C VAL A 23 1.13 -16.73 5.70
N ALA A 24 -0.11 -16.70 5.24
CA ALA A 24 -0.89 -15.47 5.05
C ALA A 24 -1.09 -14.71 6.36
N SER A 25 -1.32 -15.41 7.48
CA SER A 25 -1.50 -14.83 8.82
C SER A 25 -0.32 -14.01 9.33
N VAL A 26 0.86 -14.15 8.72
CA VAL A 26 2.00 -13.28 8.99
C VAL A 26 1.72 -11.86 8.49
N TYR A 27 1.12 -11.74 7.31
CA TYR A 27 0.99 -10.48 6.57
C TYR A 27 -0.44 -9.91 6.57
N VAL A 28 -1.46 -10.75 6.77
CA VAL A 28 -2.89 -10.39 6.74
C VAL A 28 -3.44 -10.42 8.17
N ALA A 29 -4.05 -9.34 8.63
CA ALA A 29 -4.59 -9.21 10.00
C ALA A 29 -5.58 -10.31 10.39
N GLY A 30 -6.45 -10.66 9.46
CA GLY A 30 -7.47 -11.68 9.61
C GLY A 30 -8.54 -11.50 8.54
N ASP A 31 -9.61 -12.28 8.63
CA ASP A 31 -10.64 -12.37 7.60
C ASP A 31 -11.73 -11.31 7.80
N LYS A 32 -11.81 -10.73 9.01
CA LYS A 32 -12.86 -9.79 9.40
C LYS A 32 -12.31 -8.37 9.56
N LEU A 33 -13.21 -7.39 9.45
CA LEU A 33 -12.89 -5.99 9.68
C LEU A 33 -12.33 -5.77 11.10
N GLU A 34 -12.92 -6.42 12.11
CA GLU A 34 -12.50 -6.31 13.50
C GLU A 34 -11.05 -6.75 13.70
N ASP A 35 -10.56 -7.73 12.95
CA ASP A 35 -9.16 -8.19 13.04
C ASP A 35 -8.19 -7.07 12.62
N GLY A 36 -8.52 -6.38 11.53
CA GLY A 36 -7.79 -5.21 11.06
C GLY A 36 -7.82 -4.05 12.06
N LEU A 37 -9.00 -3.71 12.56
CA LEU A 37 -9.20 -2.63 13.53
C LEU A 37 -8.47 -2.88 14.86
N ASN A 38 -8.54 -4.12 15.38
CA ASN A 38 -7.84 -4.52 16.59
C ASN A 38 -6.33 -4.42 16.45
N LEU A 39 -5.78 -4.85 15.30
CA LEU A 39 -4.35 -4.74 15.05
C LEU A 39 -3.92 -3.27 14.91
N ALA A 40 -4.70 -2.45 14.19
CA ALA A 40 -4.44 -1.02 14.07
C ALA A 40 -4.44 -0.33 15.45
N LYS A 41 -5.41 -0.63 16.32
CA LYS A 41 -5.49 -0.12 17.69
C LYS A 41 -4.25 -0.52 18.52
N LYS A 42 -3.84 -1.78 18.42
CA LYS A 42 -2.62 -2.27 19.09
C LYS A 42 -1.38 -1.53 18.61
N LEU A 43 -1.26 -1.27 17.32
CA LEU A 43 -0.13 -0.52 16.75
C LEU A 43 -0.15 0.95 17.15
N ASN A 44 -1.32 1.59 17.21
CA ASN A 44 -1.49 2.94 17.75
C ASN A 44 -1.02 3.05 19.20
N SER A 45 -1.31 2.05 20.04
CA SER A 45 -0.83 2.04 21.44
C SER A 45 0.70 2.00 21.57
N LYS A 46 1.41 1.63 20.49
CA LYS A 46 2.87 1.59 20.40
C LYS A 46 3.47 2.80 19.65
N GLY A 47 2.66 3.81 19.34
CA GLY A 47 3.08 5.03 18.63
C GLY A 47 3.07 4.94 17.10
N PHE A 48 2.73 3.78 16.52
CA PHE A 48 2.57 3.63 15.07
C PHE A 48 1.21 4.15 14.61
N THR A 49 1.11 4.47 13.32
CA THR A 49 -0.19 4.69 12.65
C THR A 49 -0.50 3.54 11.72
N ALA A 50 -1.74 3.47 11.20
CA ALA A 50 -2.16 2.36 10.35
C ALA A 50 -2.83 2.83 9.05
N THR A 51 -2.73 2.04 7.99
CA THR A 51 -3.68 2.07 6.87
C THR A 51 -4.26 0.68 6.72
N LEU A 52 -5.58 0.59 6.59
CA LEU A 52 -6.25 -0.69 6.32
C LEU A 52 -6.51 -0.83 4.82
N ASP A 53 -6.25 -2.02 4.31
CA ASP A 53 -6.51 -2.42 2.91
C ASP A 53 -7.43 -3.63 2.92
N LEU A 54 -8.62 -3.44 2.37
CA LEU A 54 -9.56 -4.53 2.16
C LEU A 54 -9.06 -5.41 1.02
N LEU A 55 -8.72 -6.65 1.34
CA LEU A 55 -8.36 -7.66 0.36
C LEU A 55 -9.60 -8.02 -0.44
N GLY A 56 -9.55 -7.68 -1.73
CA GLY A 56 -10.52 -8.05 -2.74
C GLY A 56 -9.83 -8.25 -4.08
N GLU A 57 -10.48 -8.99 -4.96
CA GLU A 57 -10.07 -9.16 -6.33
C GLU A 57 -10.75 -8.13 -7.25
N GLU A 58 -10.24 -8.03 -8.47
CA GLU A 58 -10.88 -7.26 -9.54
C GLU A 58 -12.32 -7.74 -9.74
N VAL A 59 -13.26 -6.79 -9.82
CA VAL A 59 -14.69 -7.09 -9.99
C VAL A 59 -15.16 -6.68 -11.38
N ASN A 60 -15.98 -7.55 -11.98
CA ASN A 60 -16.42 -7.41 -13.37
C ASN A 60 -17.92 -7.07 -13.51
N ASN A 61 -18.58 -6.68 -12.42
CA ASN A 61 -19.99 -6.30 -12.47
C ASN A 61 -20.36 -5.29 -11.38
N ARG A 62 -21.37 -4.47 -11.70
CA ARG A 62 -21.89 -3.39 -10.84
C ARG A 62 -22.31 -3.84 -9.44
N LYS A 63 -22.90 -5.04 -9.32
CA LYS A 63 -23.38 -5.56 -8.03
C LYS A 63 -22.22 -5.79 -7.06
N GLU A 64 -21.15 -6.44 -7.51
CA GLU A 64 -19.97 -6.71 -6.67
C GLU A 64 -19.20 -5.43 -6.37
N THR A 65 -19.06 -4.52 -7.33
CA THR A 65 -18.44 -3.22 -7.10
C THR A 65 -19.18 -2.40 -6.03
N ASN A 66 -20.52 -2.39 -6.05
CA ASN A 66 -21.31 -1.69 -5.04
C ASN A 66 -21.13 -2.31 -3.65
N LYS A 67 -21.00 -3.64 -3.54
CA LYS A 67 -20.70 -4.29 -2.25
C LYS A 67 -19.33 -3.89 -1.71
N ILE A 68 -18.32 -3.80 -2.58
CA ILE A 68 -16.98 -3.35 -2.19
C ILE A 68 -17.01 -1.89 -1.70
N ARG A 69 -17.77 -1.02 -2.37
CA ARG A 69 -18.02 0.34 -1.91
C ARG A 69 -18.60 0.36 -0.50
N GLU A 70 -19.65 -0.43 -0.24
CA GLU A 70 -20.24 -0.52 1.12
C GLU A 70 -19.20 -1.00 2.13
N ALA A 71 -18.39 -2.00 1.79
CA ALA A 71 -17.34 -2.49 2.69
C ALA A 71 -16.27 -1.43 3.01
N TYR A 72 -15.96 -0.51 2.09
CA TYR A 72 -15.12 0.65 2.39
C TYR A 72 -15.82 1.68 3.28
N CYS A 73 -17.14 1.83 3.17
CA CYS A 73 -17.90 2.69 4.06
C CYS A 73 -17.93 2.11 5.48
N ASP A 74 -18.21 0.82 5.62
CA ASP A 74 -18.15 0.08 6.89
C ASP A 74 -16.76 0.18 7.53
N LEU A 75 -15.70 0.10 6.73
CA LEU A 75 -14.32 0.30 7.20
C LEU A 75 -14.11 1.71 7.78
N LEU A 76 -14.60 2.75 7.10
CA LEU A 76 -14.49 4.14 7.57
C LEU A 76 -15.28 4.37 8.86
N ASP A 77 -16.50 3.84 8.93
CA ASP A 77 -17.32 3.84 10.15
C ASP A 77 -16.60 3.09 11.29
N GLY A 78 -16.05 1.92 10.99
CA GLY A 78 -15.29 1.11 11.94
C GLY A 78 -14.06 1.83 12.50
N ILE A 79 -13.29 2.50 11.65
CA ILE A 79 -12.13 3.32 12.06
C ILE A 79 -12.57 4.43 13.01
N ALA A 80 -13.65 5.17 12.66
CA ALA A 80 -14.16 6.26 13.45
C ALA A 80 -14.67 5.77 14.83
N ASN A 81 -15.48 4.71 14.83
CA ASN A 81 -16.05 4.11 16.04
C ASN A 81 -14.98 3.54 16.99
N TYR A 82 -13.88 3.02 16.44
CA TYR A 82 -12.75 2.53 17.24
C TYR A 82 -11.85 3.66 17.78
N GLY A 83 -11.95 4.87 17.22
CA GLY A 83 -11.14 6.03 17.62
C GLY A 83 -9.64 5.85 17.36
N ILE A 84 -9.27 5.25 16.22
CA ILE A 84 -7.87 4.89 15.88
C ILE A 84 -7.26 5.82 14.82
N ASP A 85 -5.94 6.09 14.88
CA ASP A 85 -5.20 6.75 13.79
C ASP A 85 -4.96 5.74 12.67
N CYS A 86 -5.99 5.61 11.85
CA CYS A 86 -6.02 4.75 10.69
C CYS A 86 -6.61 5.47 9.48
N ASN A 87 -5.98 5.31 8.32
CA ASN A 87 -6.54 5.68 7.03
C ASN A 87 -6.88 4.45 6.18
N VAL A 88 -7.44 4.69 5.00
CA VAL A 88 -7.88 3.63 4.08
C VAL A 88 -7.01 3.61 2.83
N SER A 89 -6.63 2.41 2.40
CA SER A 89 -6.04 2.13 1.10
C SER A 89 -7.05 1.33 0.28
N LEU A 90 -7.29 1.75 -0.96
CA LEU A 90 -8.22 1.09 -1.88
C LEU A 90 -7.63 0.94 -3.27
N LYS A 91 -8.12 -0.05 -4.01
CA LYS A 91 -7.80 -0.28 -5.43
C LYS A 91 -8.97 0.16 -6.30
N LEU A 92 -8.70 0.89 -7.37
CA LEU A 92 -9.76 1.45 -8.21
C LEU A 92 -10.39 0.38 -9.11
N THR A 93 -9.66 -0.68 -9.47
CA THR A 93 -10.24 -1.84 -10.17
C THR A 93 -11.33 -2.52 -9.34
N ALA A 94 -11.18 -2.57 -8.02
CA ALA A 94 -12.20 -3.06 -7.09
C ALA A 94 -13.44 -2.14 -7.06
N LEU A 95 -13.29 -0.88 -7.49
CA LEU A 95 -14.37 0.08 -7.69
C LEU A 95 -14.86 0.14 -9.14
N GLY A 96 -14.38 -0.72 -10.05
CA GLY A 96 -14.90 -0.86 -11.41
C GLY A 96 -14.08 -0.17 -12.50
N LEU A 97 -12.86 0.31 -12.20
CA LEU A 97 -12.06 1.11 -13.14
C LEU A 97 -11.84 0.48 -14.52
N LYS A 98 -11.63 -0.85 -14.59
CA LYS A 98 -11.41 -1.57 -15.86
C LYS A 98 -12.69 -1.83 -16.65
N PHE A 99 -13.84 -1.76 -16.00
CA PHE A 99 -15.15 -2.05 -16.59
C PHE A 99 -15.86 -0.78 -17.04
N ASP A 100 -15.92 0.23 -16.17
CA ASP A 100 -16.70 1.45 -16.35
C ASP A 100 -16.09 2.57 -15.48
N GLU A 101 -15.38 3.52 -16.10
CA GLU A 101 -14.70 4.63 -15.39
C GLU A 101 -15.72 5.57 -14.69
N GLU A 102 -16.95 5.68 -15.21
CA GLU A 102 -18.02 6.46 -14.56
C GLU A 102 -18.54 5.75 -13.33
N LEU A 103 -18.82 4.45 -13.41
CA LEU A 103 -19.16 3.64 -12.23
C LEU A 103 -18.05 3.68 -11.17
N CYS A 104 -16.78 3.66 -11.59
CA CYS A 104 -15.65 3.81 -10.68
C CYS A 104 -15.68 5.14 -9.95
N TRP A 105 -15.98 6.23 -10.65
CA TRP A 105 -16.16 7.53 -10.03
C TRP A 105 -17.36 7.56 -9.08
N ASP A 106 -18.52 7.03 -9.47
CA ASP A 106 -19.71 7.01 -8.63
C ASP A 106 -19.42 6.31 -7.30
N ASN A 107 -18.80 5.13 -7.36
CA ASN A 107 -18.45 4.38 -6.16
C ASN A 107 -17.36 5.07 -5.34
N LEU A 108 -16.32 5.60 -5.97
CA LEU A 108 -15.27 6.32 -5.28
C LEU A 108 -15.82 7.57 -4.58
N SER A 109 -16.71 8.33 -5.23
CA SER A 109 -17.27 9.56 -4.67
C SER A 109 -18.03 9.31 -3.36
N VAL A 110 -18.79 8.21 -3.28
CA VAL A 110 -19.47 7.78 -2.04
C VAL A 110 -18.46 7.45 -0.94
N VAL A 111 -17.37 6.73 -1.25
CA VAL A 111 -16.31 6.45 -0.27
C VAL A 111 -15.63 7.74 0.20
N LEU A 112 -15.40 8.70 -0.70
CA LEU A 112 -14.84 10.00 -0.35
C LEU A 112 -15.80 10.85 0.50
N ASP A 113 -17.12 10.78 0.24
CA ASP A 113 -18.14 11.43 1.05
C ASP A 113 -18.16 10.87 2.47
N LYS A 114 -18.15 9.54 2.59
CA LYS A 114 -18.04 8.85 3.88
C LYS A 114 -16.74 9.22 4.61
N ALA A 115 -15.62 9.31 3.90
CA ALA A 115 -14.34 9.72 4.50
C ALA A 115 -14.38 11.18 4.98
N ARG A 116 -15.15 12.05 4.30
CA ARG A 116 -15.33 13.45 4.68
C ARG A 116 -16.06 13.60 6.02
N GLU A 117 -17.06 12.75 6.30
CA GLU A 117 -17.79 12.75 7.58
C GLU A 117 -16.84 12.63 8.78
N TYR A 118 -15.78 11.84 8.65
CA TYR A 118 -14.79 11.59 9.72
C TYR A 118 -13.45 12.31 9.49
N ASN A 119 -13.36 13.17 8.48
CA ASN A 119 -12.13 13.87 8.11
C ASN A 119 -10.93 12.92 7.88
N ASN A 120 -11.19 11.70 7.39
CA ASN A 120 -10.21 10.63 7.19
C ASN A 120 -9.55 10.70 5.80
N PHE A 121 -8.38 10.10 5.64
CA PHE A 121 -7.63 10.06 4.38
C PHE A 121 -7.92 8.79 3.58
N VAL A 122 -8.07 8.93 2.26
CA VAL A 122 -8.21 7.80 1.32
C VAL A 122 -7.03 7.76 0.35
N ARG A 123 -6.29 6.64 0.35
CA ARG A 123 -5.25 6.34 -0.63
C ARG A 123 -5.81 5.48 -1.75
N MET A 124 -5.67 5.96 -2.98
CA MET A 124 -5.86 5.16 -4.19
C MET A 124 -4.54 4.45 -4.47
N ASP A 125 -4.49 3.14 -4.27
CA ASP A 125 -3.28 2.35 -4.53
C ASP A 125 -3.05 2.22 -6.03
N MET A 126 -1.77 2.31 -6.42
CA MET A 126 -1.38 2.12 -7.81
C MET A 126 -1.29 0.63 -8.12
N GLU A 127 -1.97 0.24 -9.19
CA GLU A 127 -2.03 -1.14 -9.66
C GLU A 127 -1.01 -1.35 -10.80
N ASP A 128 -1.26 -2.29 -11.71
CA ASP A 128 -0.39 -2.52 -12.85
C ASP A 128 -0.46 -1.38 -13.89
N SER A 129 0.49 -1.38 -14.83
CA SER A 129 0.67 -0.30 -15.79
C SER A 129 -0.55 -0.01 -16.67
N THR A 130 -1.48 -0.97 -16.83
CA THR A 130 -2.67 -0.81 -17.68
C THR A 130 -3.67 0.21 -17.13
N VAL A 131 -3.60 0.54 -15.84
CA VAL A 131 -4.54 1.45 -15.17
C VAL A 131 -3.89 2.69 -14.57
N THR A 132 -2.58 2.92 -14.78
CA THR A 132 -1.84 4.04 -14.19
C THR A 132 -2.43 5.40 -14.58
N ASP A 133 -2.68 5.62 -15.87
CA ASP A 133 -3.21 6.90 -16.35
C ASP A 133 -4.62 7.17 -15.81
N ALA A 134 -5.47 6.15 -15.81
CA ALA A 134 -6.83 6.25 -15.29
C ALA A 134 -6.81 6.53 -13.78
N THR A 135 -5.91 5.90 -13.03
CA THR A 135 -5.71 6.14 -11.60
C THR A 135 -5.25 7.58 -11.32
N ILE A 136 -4.32 8.13 -12.11
CA ILE A 136 -3.86 9.52 -11.97
C ILE A 136 -5.01 10.50 -12.28
N ARG A 137 -5.79 10.27 -13.35
CA ARG A 137 -6.97 11.08 -13.66
C ARG A 137 -7.99 11.05 -12.52
N MET A 138 -8.29 9.86 -12.00
CA MET A 138 -9.22 9.66 -10.91
C MET A 138 -8.74 10.35 -9.63
N CYS A 139 -7.45 10.26 -9.31
CA CYS A 139 -6.85 10.96 -8.18
C CYS A 139 -6.98 12.48 -8.32
N LYS A 140 -6.73 13.05 -9.51
CA LYS A 140 -6.91 14.49 -9.75
C LYS A 140 -8.37 14.92 -9.61
N LYS A 141 -9.31 14.12 -10.12
CA LYS A 141 -10.76 14.36 -9.97
C LYS A 141 -11.17 14.30 -8.49
N GLY A 142 -10.75 13.24 -7.79
CA GLY A 142 -10.96 13.05 -6.35
C GLY A 142 -10.37 14.18 -5.52
N LYS A 143 -9.17 14.67 -5.86
CA LYS A 143 -8.50 15.76 -5.11
C LYS A 143 -9.27 17.07 -5.14
N LYS A 144 -9.92 17.38 -6.28
CA LYS A 144 -10.80 18.54 -6.43
C LYS A 144 -12.11 18.38 -5.64
N TYR A 145 -12.57 17.14 -5.45
CA TYR A 145 -13.81 16.80 -4.74
C TYR A 145 -13.64 16.65 -3.22
N TYR A 146 -12.52 16.08 -2.78
CA TYR A 146 -12.14 15.89 -1.39
C TYR A 146 -10.62 15.96 -1.23
N SER A 147 -10.13 16.98 -0.51
CA SER A 147 -8.71 17.29 -0.46
C SER A 147 -7.85 16.26 0.29
N LYS A 148 -8.45 15.41 1.15
CA LYS A 148 -7.75 14.34 1.88
C LYS A 148 -7.79 12.99 1.15
N CYS A 149 -7.49 13.02 -0.15
CA CYS A 149 -7.13 11.83 -0.89
C CYS A 149 -5.76 11.99 -1.58
N GLY A 150 -5.21 10.88 -2.03
CA GLY A 150 -3.97 10.86 -2.80
C GLY A 150 -3.73 9.51 -3.44
N THR A 151 -2.66 9.39 -4.21
CA THR A 151 -2.35 8.15 -4.95
C THR A 151 -0.94 7.64 -4.62
N VAL A 152 -0.55 6.54 -5.25
CA VAL A 152 0.76 5.91 -5.15
C VAL A 152 1.52 6.10 -6.47
N LEU A 153 2.84 6.22 -6.40
CA LEU A 153 3.73 6.11 -7.55
C LEU A 153 4.76 4.99 -7.29
N GLN A 154 5.23 4.36 -8.37
CA GLN A 154 6.06 3.16 -8.34
C GLN A 154 7.43 3.44 -8.95
N ALA A 155 8.47 3.54 -8.13
CA ALA A 155 9.81 3.95 -8.53
C ALA A 155 10.47 3.12 -9.64
N TYR A 156 10.05 1.87 -9.88
CA TYR A 156 10.57 1.07 -10.98
C TYR A 156 10.06 1.51 -12.37
N MET A 157 9.02 2.34 -12.48
CA MET A 157 8.47 2.76 -13.77
C MET A 157 9.29 3.93 -14.33
N HIS A 158 9.61 3.88 -15.64
CA HIS A 158 10.32 4.96 -16.34
C HIS A 158 9.57 6.30 -16.25
N ARG A 159 8.23 6.25 -16.36
CA ARG A 159 7.31 7.41 -16.33
C ARG A 159 7.19 8.13 -14.98
N THR A 160 7.67 7.53 -13.88
CA THR A 160 7.38 8.00 -12.51
C THR A 160 7.73 9.47 -12.28
N SER A 161 8.87 9.90 -12.81
CA SER A 161 9.32 11.29 -12.66
C SER A 161 8.33 12.29 -13.26
N ASP A 162 7.74 11.97 -14.41
CA ASP A 162 6.79 12.85 -15.10
C ASP A 162 5.42 12.82 -14.41
N ASP A 163 5.05 11.66 -13.85
CA ASP A 163 3.81 11.52 -13.07
C ASP A 163 3.87 12.33 -11.75
N VAL A 164 5.05 12.52 -11.16
CA VAL A 164 5.24 13.45 -10.02
C VAL A 164 4.84 14.87 -10.41
N ASP A 165 5.29 15.35 -11.57
CA ASP A 165 4.96 16.70 -12.06
C ASP A 165 3.47 16.81 -12.35
N SER A 166 2.90 15.78 -12.97
CA SER A 166 1.48 15.68 -13.28
C SER A 166 0.60 15.78 -12.03
N LEU A 167 1.03 15.22 -10.90
CA LEU A 167 0.30 15.23 -9.62
C LEU A 167 0.60 16.43 -8.73
N ASN A 168 1.58 17.28 -9.09
CA ASN A 168 2.00 18.44 -8.32
C ASN A 168 0.91 19.52 -8.29
N THR A 169 0.00 19.38 -7.34
CA THR A 169 -1.15 20.24 -7.10
C THR A 169 -1.14 20.69 -5.64
N HIS A 170 -1.90 21.74 -5.32
CA HIS A 170 -2.03 22.19 -3.94
C HIS A 170 -2.53 21.03 -3.04
N ASN A 171 -1.83 20.81 -1.93
CA ASN A 171 -2.05 19.70 -0.99
C ASN A 171 -1.86 18.28 -1.57
N ALA A 172 -1.13 18.10 -2.67
CA ALA A 172 -0.78 16.78 -3.18
C ALA A 172 -0.19 15.88 -2.08
N ASN A 173 -0.53 14.60 -2.16
CA ASN A 173 -0.11 13.58 -1.21
C ASN A 173 0.19 12.30 -1.98
N ILE A 174 1.45 11.88 -2.01
CA ILE A 174 1.95 10.77 -2.82
C ILE A 174 2.57 9.73 -1.90
N ARG A 175 2.21 8.46 -2.04
CA ARG A 175 3.00 7.35 -1.51
C ARG A 175 3.98 6.91 -2.59
N LEU A 176 5.25 6.77 -2.27
CA LEU A 176 6.26 6.22 -3.17
C LEU A 176 6.65 4.81 -2.71
N CYS A 177 6.47 3.83 -3.58
CA CYS A 177 6.93 2.45 -3.39
C CYS A 177 7.89 2.03 -4.51
N LYS A 178 8.56 0.89 -4.40
CA LYS A 178 9.38 0.34 -5.50
C LYS A 178 8.54 -0.02 -6.72
N GLY A 179 7.46 -0.77 -6.51
CA GLY A 179 6.70 -1.45 -7.56
C GLY A 179 6.48 -2.90 -7.16
N ALA A 180 5.33 -3.47 -7.52
CA ALA A 180 4.93 -4.80 -7.07
C ALA A 180 4.46 -5.72 -8.20
N TYR A 181 4.22 -5.17 -9.40
CA TYR A 181 3.72 -5.92 -10.56
C TYR A 181 4.86 -6.33 -11.48
N LYS A 182 4.64 -7.38 -12.26
CA LYS A 182 5.59 -7.80 -13.27
C LYS A 182 5.34 -7.03 -14.56
N GLU A 183 6.19 -6.03 -14.81
CA GLU A 183 6.13 -5.16 -15.98
C GLU A 183 7.27 -5.47 -16.94
N SER A 184 7.13 -5.03 -18.19
CA SER A 184 8.14 -5.24 -19.23
C SER A 184 9.32 -4.26 -19.09
N THR A 185 10.47 -4.62 -19.66
CA THR A 185 11.70 -3.80 -19.63
C THR A 185 11.55 -2.47 -20.36
N GLU A 186 10.61 -2.37 -21.30
CA GLU A 186 10.35 -1.15 -22.07
C GLU A 186 9.77 -0.03 -21.18
N ILE A 187 9.04 -0.40 -20.12
CA ILE A 187 8.31 0.54 -19.26
C ILE A 187 8.83 0.59 -17.82
N ALA A 188 9.62 -0.41 -17.40
CA ALA A 188 10.10 -0.53 -16.04
C ALA A 188 11.56 -1.03 -15.93
N TYR A 189 12.31 -0.39 -15.03
CA TYR A 189 13.61 -0.85 -14.55
C TYR A 189 13.48 -2.23 -13.90
N GLN A 190 14.43 -3.10 -14.18
CA GLN A 190 14.49 -4.46 -13.62
C GLN A 190 15.69 -4.65 -12.69
N ASP A 191 16.75 -3.85 -12.87
CA ASP A 191 17.91 -3.91 -12.00
C ASP A 191 17.58 -3.37 -10.60
N TYR A 192 18.08 -4.08 -9.60
CA TYR A 192 17.76 -3.80 -8.22
C TYR A 192 18.30 -2.45 -7.74
N GLN A 193 19.50 -2.05 -8.19
CA GLN A 193 20.10 -0.77 -7.82
C GLN A 193 19.52 0.37 -8.65
N GLU A 194 19.21 0.17 -9.94
CA GLU A 194 18.50 1.17 -10.74
C GLU A 194 17.14 1.54 -10.12
N ILE A 195 16.39 0.56 -9.61
CA ILE A 195 15.12 0.81 -8.90
C ILE A 195 15.34 1.61 -7.61
N ARG A 196 16.41 1.32 -6.86
CA ARG A 196 16.78 2.05 -5.65
C ARG A 196 17.15 3.50 -5.95
N ASP A 197 17.98 3.71 -6.96
CA ASP A 197 18.44 5.03 -7.37
C ASP A 197 17.27 5.87 -7.88
N ASN A 198 16.38 5.26 -8.68
CA ASN A 198 15.18 5.96 -9.15
C ASN A 198 14.18 6.22 -8.01
N TYR A 199 14.11 5.36 -6.98
CA TYR A 199 13.33 5.65 -5.77
C TYR A 199 13.85 6.92 -5.10
N MET A 200 15.16 7.00 -4.86
CA MET A 200 15.77 8.17 -4.21
C MET A 200 15.59 9.44 -5.03
N LYS A 201 15.79 9.37 -6.36
CA LYS A 201 15.55 10.47 -7.29
C LYS A 201 14.11 11.00 -7.21
N ASN A 202 13.11 10.11 -7.22
CA ASN A 202 11.71 10.52 -7.15
C ASN A 202 11.32 11.01 -5.75
N ALA A 203 11.88 10.43 -4.68
CA ALA A 203 11.67 10.92 -3.32
C ALA A 203 12.19 12.36 -3.17
N GLU A 204 13.40 12.64 -3.64
CA GLU A 204 13.98 13.99 -3.67
C GLU A 204 13.11 14.95 -4.47
N LYS A 205 12.67 14.57 -5.67
CA LYS A 205 11.78 15.39 -6.51
C LYS A 205 10.46 15.74 -5.83
N ILE A 206 9.81 14.77 -5.18
CA ILE A 206 8.55 14.98 -4.44
C ILE A 206 8.78 15.92 -3.24
N MET A 207 9.89 15.76 -2.52
CA MET A 207 10.24 16.65 -1.40
C MET A 207 10.54 18.08 -1.87
N ASP A 208 11.24 18.25 -2.98
CA ASP A 208 11.54 19.57 -3.57
C ASP A 208 10.27 20.30 -4.02
N ALA A 209 9.24 19.56 -4.45
CA ALA A 209 7.91 20.10 -4.73
C ALA A 209 7.09 20.42 -3.45
N GLY A 210 7.59 20.12 -2.25
CA GLY A 210 6.89 20.38 -0.97
C GLY A 210 5.64 19.50 -0.74
N ILE A 211 5.54 18.40 -1.47
CA ILE A 211 4.42 17.44 -1.48
C ILE A 211 4.52 16.51 -0.27
N PHE A 212 3.39 16.16 0.35
CA PHE A 212 3.42 15.14 1.40
C PHE A 212 3.83 13.79 0.81
N ILE A 213 4.84 13.13 1.38
CA ILE A 213 5.35 11.84 0.90
C ILE A 213 5.21 10.70 1.91
N GLY A 214 4.52 9.64 1.52
CA GLY A 214 4.55 8.35 2.20
C GLY A 214 5.71 7.50 1.66
N LEU A 215 6.75 7.30 2.44
CA LEU A 215 7.96 6.56 2.07
C LEU A 215 7.76 5.07 2.33
N ALA A 216 7.14 4.38 1.36
CA ALA A 216 6.76 2.97 1.48
C ALA A 216 7.88 2.03 1.01
N THR A 217 8.65 1.48 1.96
CA THR A 217 9.75 0.57 1.68
C THR A 217 10.13 -0.26 2.91
N HIS A 218 10.68 -1.45 2.67
CA HIS A 218 11.33 -2.30 3.68
C HIS A 218 12.84 -2.40 3.47
N ASP A 219 13.35 -1.71 2.46
CA ASP A 219 14.75 -1.75 2.08
C ASP A 219 15.57 -0.84 3.02
N GLU A 220 16.38 -1.46 3.87
CA GLU A 220 17.20 -0.76 4.85
C GLU A 220 18.16 0.27 4.21
N TRP A 221 18.69 -0.02 3.02
CA TRP A 221 19.53 0.93 2.30
C TRP A 221 18.74 2.20 1.94
N ILE A 222 17.54 2.03 1.38
CA ILE A 222 16.67 3.18 1.04
C ILE A 222 16.28 3.94 2.31
N ILE A 223 15.95 3.25 3.40
CA ILE A 223 15.56 3.88 4.67
C ILE A 223 16.69 4.78 5.19
N ASN A 224 17.92 4.28 5.21
CA ASN A 224 19.08 5.03 5.69
C ASN A 224 19.37 6.25 4.77
N GLU A 225 19.29 6.08 3.45
CA GLU A 225 19.45 7.19 2.50
C GLU A 225 18.34 8.24 2.62
N LEU A 226 17.10 7.83 2.90
CA LEU A 226 15.99 8.75 3.15
C LEU A 226 16.18 9.56 4.43
N GLU A 227 16.68 8.97 5.52
CA GLU A 227 17.01 9.72 6.74
C GLU A 227 18.08 10.80 6.44
N ASN A 228 19.13 10.43 5.70
CA ASN A 228 20.16 11.37 5.26
C ASN A 228 19.56 12.50 4.40
N LEU A 229 18.70 12.16 3.43
CA LEU A 229 18.04 13.12 2.55
C LEU A 229 17.14 14.10 3.32
N ILE A 230 16.35 13.58 4.27
CA ILE A 230 15.45 14.38 5.12
C ILE A 230 16.26 15.39 5.95
N ILE A 231 17.37 14.96 6.54
CA ILE A 231 18.28 15.85 7.30
C ILE A 231 18.88 16.91 6.37
N LYS A 232 19.45 16.50 5.23
CA LYS A 232 20.06 17.39 4.24
C LYS A 232 19.09 18.47 3.77
N LYS A 233 17.84 18.11 3.47
CA LYS A 233 16.80 19.03 3.00
C LYS A 233 16.07 19.78 4.12
N LYS A 234 16.31 19.44 5.39
CA LYS A 234 15.53 19.93 6.54
C LYS A 234 14.03 19.74 6.32
N TYR A 235 13.63 18.59 5.75
CA TYR A 235 12.25 18.35 5.36
C TYR A 235 11.35 18.19 6.59
N LYS A 236 10.22 18.91 6.61
CA LYS A 236 9.37 19.00 7.81
C LYS A 236 8.80 17.64 8.17
N LYS A 237 8.86 17.26 9.46
CA LYS A 237 8.27 16.01 9.98
C LYS A 237 6.76 15.86 9.72
N THR A 238 6.06 16.97 9.47
CA THR A 238 4.62 16.97 9.10
C THR A 238 4.36 16.70 7.62
N LYS A 239 5.41 16.58 6.80
CA LYS A 239 5.33 16.43 5.34
C LYS A 239 5.76 15.04 4.85
N TYR A 240 6.09 14.13 5.76
CA TYR A 240 6.37 12.75 5.38
C TYR A 240 6.01 11.77 6.48
N GLU A 241 5.93 10.50 6.10
CA GLU A 241 5.92 9.36 7.02
C GLU A 241 6.60 8.17 6.36
N PHE A 242 7.27 7.32 7.14
CA PHE A 242 7.72 6.01 6.67
C PHE A 242 6.55 5.04 6.68
N GLN A 243 6.50 4.12 5.72
CA GLN A 243 5.41 3.17 5.61
C GLN A 243 5.93 1.77 5.33
N ALA A 244 5.34 0.78 6.00
CA ALA A 244 5.74 -0.61 5.86
C ALA A 244 4.54 -1.56 5.95
N LEU A 245 4.53 -2.60 5.13
CA LEU A 245 3.60 -3.73 5.28
C LEU A 245 3.73 -4.38 6.68
N SER A 246 2.59 -4.64 7.30
CA SER A 246 2.47 -5.45 8.51
C SER A 246 3.01 -6.85 8.26
N GLY A 247 3.74 -7.41 9.24
CA GLY A 247 4.27 -8.78 9.16
C GLY A 247 5.65 -8.94 8.55
N VAL A 248 6.17 -7.93 7.85
CA VAL A 248 7.55 -7.94 7.37
C VAL A 248 8.50 -7.76 8.56
N PRO A 249 9.52 -8.63 8.75
CA PRO A 249 10.34 -8.67 9.96
C PRO A 249 11.40 -7.55 10.00
N ILE A 250 10.95 -6.30 9.95
CA ILE A 250 11.77 -5.09 10.05
C ILE A 250 11.41 -4.25 11.29
N ASP A 251 10.79 -4.88 12.30
CA ASP A 251 10.24 -4.20 13.47
C ASP A 251 11.29 -3.33 14.18
N ASN A 252 12.52 -3.83 14.35
CA ASN A 252 13.59 -3.07 15.00
C ASN A 252 13.95 -1.77 14.24
N ILE A 253 13.88 -1.80 12.90
CA ILE A 253 14.10 -0.61 12.07
C ILE A 253 12.96 0.39 12.26
N LEU A 254 11.72 -0.10 12.30
CA LEU A 254 10.53 0.73 12.47
C LEU A 254 10.43 1.34 13.88
N GLU A 255 10.80 0.58 14.91
CA GLU A 255 10.95 1.07 16.29
C GLU A 255 12.04 2.16 16.36
N ARG A 256 13.18 1.95 15.70
CA ARG A 256 14.25 2.97 15.60
C ARG A 256 13.71 4.27 14.97
N LEU A 257 12.95 4.17 13.89
CA LEU A 257 12.39 5.36 13.21
C LEU A 257 11.42 6.14 14.12
N ILE A 258 10.55 5.46 14.86
CA ILE A 258 9.68 6.12 15.86
C ILE A 258 10.51 6.77 16.96
N ASN A 259 11.53 6.09 17.48
CA ASN A 259 12.39 6.63 18.54
C ASN A 259 13.19 7.85 18.08
N SER A 260 13.55 7.94 16.79
CA SER A 260 14.09 9.14 16.14
C SER A 260 13.04 10.25 15.88
N GLY A 261 11.79 9.99 16.28
CA GLY A 261 10.66 10.90 16.16
C GLY A 261 10.11 11.03 14.74
N HIS A 262 10.28 10.01 13.89
CA HIS A 262 9.60 9.94 12.60
C HIS A 262 8.19 9.36 12.77
N LYS A 263 7.25 9.79 11.93
CA LYS A 263 5.95 9.12 11.81
C LYS A 263 6.13 7.83 11.01
N VAL A 264 5.60 6.73 11.52
CA VAL A 264 5.62 5.42 10.86
C VAL A 264 4.20 4.88 10.73
N ARG A 265 3.84 4.42 9.54
CA ARG A 265 2.53 3.81 9.25
C ARG A 265 2.67 2.35 8.82
N TYR A 266 1.94 1.48 9.49
CA TYR A 266 1.76 0.11 9.03
C TYR A 266 0.66 0.02 7.98
N TYR A 267 0.93 -0.68 6.89
CA TYR A 267 -0.08 -1.10 5.93
C TYR A 267 -0.58 -2.49 6.33
N ILE A 268 -1.88 -2.59 6.60
CA ILE A 268 -2.52 -3.75 7.21
C ILE A 268 -3.57 -4.30 6.24
N PRO A 269 -3.23 -5.34 5.46
CA PRO A 269 -4.22 -6.08 4.69
C PRO A 269 -5.14 -6.88 5.62
N TYR A 270 -6.44 -6.93 5.32
CA TYR A 270 -7.43 -7.77 5.99
C TYR A 270 -8.53 -8.19 5.01
N GLY A 271 -9.32 -9.20 5.36
CA GLY A 271 -10.51 -9.57 4.60
C GLY A 271 -10.51 -11.04 4.14
N PRO A 272 -11.68 -11.52 3.69
CA PRO A 272 -11.91 -12.95 3.43
C PRO A 272 -11.10 -13.47 2.22
N GLU A 273 -10.71 -12.60 1.30
CA GLU A 273 -9.96 -12.95 0.08
C GLU A 273 -8.43 -13.08 0.30
N TRP A 274 -8.00 -13.31 1.54
CA TRP A 274 -6.57 -13.46 1.88
C TRP A 274 -5.89 -14.58 1.09
N TYR A 275 -6.63 -15.63 0.73
CA TYR A 275 -6.10 -16.77 0.00
C TYR A 275 -5.73 -16.37 -1.43
N ALA A 276 -6.66 -15.74 -2.15
CA ALA A 276 -6.45 -15.26 -3.51
C ALA A 276 -5.31 -14.24 -3.56
N TYR A 277 -5.30 -13.28 -2.62
CA TYR A 277 -4.22 -12.33 -2.43
C TYR A 277 -2.85 -13.01 -2.24
N SER A 278 -2.77 -13.99 -1.34
CA SER A 278 -1.53 -14.70 -1.03
C SER A 278 -1.01 -15.48 -2.24
N MET A 279 -1.91 -16.13 -2.98
CA MET A 279 -1.57 -16.84 -4.21
C MET A 279 -1.06 -15.91 -5.31
N ARG A 280 -1.70 -14.75 -5.50
CA ARG A 280 -1.25 -13.72 -6.46
C ARG A 280 0.14 -13.21 -6.11
N ARG A 281 0.39 -12.86 -4.83
CA ARG A 281 1.71 -12.44 -4.36
C ARG A 281 2.80 -13.48 -4.64
N MET A 282 2.53 -14.76 -4.41
CA MET A 282 3.48 -15.83 -4.75
C MET A 282 3.75 -15.95 -6.26
N LYS A 283 2.76 -15.70 -7.12
CA LYS A 283 2.94 -15.73 -8.58
C LYS A 283 3.73 -14.52 -9.08
N GLU A 284 3.44 -13.33 -8.57
CA GLU A 284 4.07 -12.07 -8.99
C GLU A 284 5.51 -11.94 -8.53
N ASN A 285 5.81 -12.41 -7.32
CA ASN A 285 7.16 -12.44 -6.80
C ASN A 285 7.48 -13.83 -6.23
N PRO A 286 8.01 -14.75 -7.05
CA PRO A 286 8.35 -16.09 -6.62
C PRO A 286 9.30 -16.08 -5.42
N ASP A 287 10.19 -15.12 -5.28
CA ASP A 287 11.12 -15.08 -4.14
C ASP A 287 10.44 -14.76 -2.79
N ILE A 288 9.16 -14.37 -2.78
CA ILE A 288 8.35 -14.25 -1.55
C ILE A 288 8.33 -15.55 -0.75
N TRP A 289 8.42 -16.75 -1.36
CA TRP A 289 8.44 -18.00 -0.58
C TRP A 289 9.65 -18.07 0.38
N LYS A 290 10.79 -17.50 -0.02
CA LYS A 290 12.00 -17.42 0.83
C LYS A 290 11.78 -16.49 2.02
N HIS A 291 11.10 -15.36 1.79
CA HIS A 291 10.72 -14.42 2.86
C HIS A 291 9.65 -15.03 3.77
N THR A 292 8.69 -15.76 3.22
CA THR A 292 7.67 -16.51 3.93
C THR A 292 8.27 -17.59 4.84
N LEU A 293 9.23 -18.38 4.34
CA LEU A 293 9.94 -19.37 5.16
C LEU A 293 10.71 -18.70 6.29
N LYS A 294 11.43 -17.60 6.01
CA LYS A 294 12.07 -16.81 7.07
C LYS A 294 11.06 -16.29 8.08
N ALA A 295 9.92 -15.77 7.65
CA ALA A 295 8.88 -15.26 8.54
C ALA A 295 8.19 -16.35 9.38
N PHE A 296 8.25 -17.61 8.95
CA PHE A 296 7.82 -18.76 9.75
C PHE A 296 8.70 -18.95 11.01
N PHE A 297 10.00 -18.70 10.87
CA PHE A 297 10.98 -18.77 11.97
C PHE A 297 11.17 -17.42 12.71
N PHE A 298 10.94 -16.30 12.03
CA PHE A 298 11.16 -14.94 12.53
C PHE A 298 9.90 -14.08 12.40
N ARG A 299 8.82 -14.48 13.09
CA ARG A 299 7.56 -13.71 13.10
C ARG A 299 7.78 -12.31 13.67
N SER A 300 7.24 -11.30 12.99
CA SER A 300 7.21 -9.91 13.49
C SER A 300 6.65 -9.85 14.91
N LYS A 301 7.34 -9.14 15.80
CA LYS A 301 6.94 -8.87 17.19
C LYS A 301 5.64 -8.08 17.26
N HIS A 302 5.35 -7.29 16.23
CA HIS A 302 4.15 -6.47 16.16
C HIS A 302 2.90 -7.24 15.73
N ARG A 303 3.08 -8.47 15.22
CA ARG A 303 2.01 -9.42 14.87
C ARG A 303 1.67 -10.42 15.99
N LYS A 304 2.58 -10.62 16.96
CA LYS A 304 2.31 -11.36 18.20
C LYS A 304 1.53 -10.47 19.14
#